data_AF-A0A2M8DX26-F1
#
_entry.id   AF-A0A2M8DX26-F1
#
_cell.length_a   1.000
_cell.length_b   1.000
_cell.length_c   1.000
_cell.angle_alpha   90.00
_cell.angle_beta   90.00
_cell.angle_gamma   90.00
#
_symmetry.space_group_name_H-M   'P 1'
#
loop_
_entity.id
_entity.type
_entity.pdbx_description
1 polymer ?
#
loop_
_entity_poly.entity_id
_entity_poly.type
_entity_poly.pdbx_seq_one_letter_code
_entity_poly.pdbx_strand_id
1 'polypeptide(L)' 'ELRFGKFTLNNIAATLAPNLDQPLLGMNVLSQFRIVQDKEEMRISDRK' A
#
# COMPACT_ATOMS: atom_id res chain seq x y z
N GLU A 1 -7.71 9.67 -5.62
CA GLU A 1 -6.71 8.83 -6.31
C GLU A 1 -5.45 8.77 -5.45
N LEU A 2 -4.93 7.58 -5.15
CA LEU A 2 -3.68 7.40 -4.40
C LEU A 2 -2.57 7.01 -5.37
N ARG A 3 -1.45 7.74 -5.35
CA ARG A 3 -0.27 7.44 -6.17
C ARG A 3 0.86 6.94 -5.28
N PHE A 4 1.37 5.76 -5.59
CA PHE A 4 2.48 5.12 -4.89
C PHE A 4 3.52 4.68 -5.91
N GLY A 5 4.61 5.45 -6.04
CA GLY A 5 5.57 5.26 -7.13
C GLY A 5 4.89 5.31 -8.51
N LYS A 6 4.99 4.22 -9.27
CA LYS A 6 4.34 4.06 -10.58
C LYS A 6 2.91 3.53 -10.53
N PHE A 7 2.40 3.20 -9.35
CA PHE A 7 1.08 2.61 -9.16
C PHE A 7 0.03 3.69 -8.91
N THR A 8 -1.10 3.56 -9.58
CA THR A 8 -2.28 4.43 -9.38
C THR A 8 -3.44 3.58 -8.87
N LEU A 9 -3.91 3.90 -7.68
CA LEU A 9 -4.99 3.19 -6.99
C LEU A 9 -6.24 4.08 -6.95
N ASN A 10 -7.35 3.54 -7.44
CA ASN A 10 -8.63 4.23 -7.51
C ASN A 10 -9.66 3.55 -6.59
N ASN A 11 -10.51 4.35 -5.96
CA ASN A 11 -11.62 3.88 -5.12
C ASN A 11 -11.22 2.87 -4.04
N ILE A 12 -10.07 3.10 -3.38
CA ILE A 12 -9.64 2.27 -2.25
C ILE A 12 -10.46 2.58 -1.00
N ALA A 13 -10.87 1.53 -0.28
CA ALA A 13 -11.43 1.69 1.05
C ALA A 13 -10.33 2.21 2.00
N ALA A 14 -10.64 3.21 2.83
CA ALA A 14 -9.71 3.78 3.80
C ALA A 14 -10.40 3.96 5.15
N THR A 15 -9.64 3.83 6.23
CA THR A 15 -10.10 4.06 7.60
C THR A 15 -9.50 5.37 8.11
N LEU A 16 -10.33 6.26 8.65
CA LEU A 16 -9.86 7.45 9.34
C LEU A 16 -9.45 7.05 10.76
N ALA A 17 -8.17 7.16 11.06
CA ALA A 17 -7.62 6.87 12.38
C ALA A 17 -7.06 8.16 12.99
N PRO A 18 -7.73 8.76 13.99
CA PRO A 18 -7.24 9.96 14.65
C PRO A 18 -5.94 9.65 15.41
N ASN A 19 -5.05 10.63 15.52
CA ASN A 19 -3.74 10.55 16.19
C ASN A 19 -2.67 9.71 15.46
N LEU A 20 -2.78 9.60 14.13
CA LEU A 20 -1.70 9.08 13.31
C LEU A 20 -0.92 10.24 12.70
N ASP A 21 0.38 10.31 13.01
CA ASP A 21 1.28 11.32 12.47
C ASP A 21 1.53 11.16 10.97
N GLN A 22 1.36 9.93 10.46
CA GLN A 22 1.55 9.61 9.05
C GLN A 22 0.49 8.62 8.53
N PRO A 23 0.04 8.76 7.28
CA PRO A 23 -0.82 7.76 6.66
C PRO A 23 -0.13 6.39 6.58
N LEU A 24 -0.88 5.32 6.80
CA LEU A 24 -0.40 3.95 6.67
C LEU A 24 -1.06 3.24 5.49
N LEU A 25 -0.30 2.38 4.82
CA LEU A 25 -0.83 1.43 3.85
C LEU A 25 -1.15 0.12 4.55
N GLY A 26 -2.43 -0.12 4.78
CA GLY A 26 -2.92 -1.38 5.34
C GLY A 26 -3.01 -2.50 4.32
N MET A 27 -3.35 -3.70 4.81
CA MET A 27 -3.54 -4.89 3.97
C MET A 27 -4.70 -4.77 2.98
N ASN A 28 -5.66 -3.88 3.22
CA ASN A 28 -6.71 -3.50 2.27
C ASN A 28 -6.14 -2.98 0.94
N VAL A 29 -4.98 -2.31 0.97
CA VAL A 29 -4.27 -1.83 -0.23
C VAL A 29 -3.18 -2.83 -0.63
N LEU A 30 -2.37 -3.26 0.33
CA LEU A 30 -1.19 -4.11 0.09
C LEU A 30 -1.55 -5.49 -0.49
N SER A 31 -2.74 -6.03 -0.20
CA SER A 31 -3.23 -7.29 -0.78
C SER A 31 -3.45 -7.25 -2.29
N GLN A 32 -3.46 -6.08 -2.92
CA GLN A 32 -3.59 -5.96 -4.37
C GLN A 32 -2.25 -6.17 -5.10
N PHE A 33 -1.14 -6.18 -4.36
CA PHE A 33 0.20 -6.31 -4.90
C PHE A 33 0.81 -7.68 -4.60
N ARG A 34 1.86 -8.01 -5.34
CA ARG A 34 2.82 -9.02 -4.90
C ARG A 34 3.81 -8.32 -3.97
N ILE A 35 3.95 -8.86 -2.77
CA ILE A 35 4.86 -8.33 -1.75
C ILE A 35 5.87 -9.42 -1.44
N VAL A 36 7.15 -9.07 -1.55
CA VAL A 36 8.26 -9.92 -1.16
C VAL A 36 9.07 -9.16 -0.13
N GLN A 37 9.29 -9.79 1.02
CA GLN A 37 10.26 -9.31 2.00
C GLN A 37 11.55 -10.09 1.77
N ASP A 38 12.64 -9.37 1.54
CA ASP A 38 13.97 -9.94 1.36
C ASP A 38 14.93 -9.16 2.26
N LYS A 39 15.40 -9.82 3.32
CA LYS A 39 16.16 -9.20 4.42
C LYS A 39 15.42 -8.00 5.04
N GLU A 40 16.02 -6.82 4.95
CA GLU A 40 15.51 -5.55 5.49
C GLU A 40 14.70 -4.76 4.45
N GLU A 41 14.51 -5.32 3.25
CA GLU A 41 13.78 -4.67 2.17
C GLU A 41 12.41 -5.30 1.92
N MET A 42 11.42 -4.42 1.65
CA MET A 42 10.14 -4.82 1.08
C MET A 42 10.11 -4.43 -0.39
N ARG A 43 9.83 -5.40 -1.25
CA ARG A 43 9.63 -5.21 -2.70
C ARG A 43 8.17 -5.39 -3.05
N ILE A 44 7.62 -4.39 -3.73
CA ILE A 44 6.22 -4.35 -4.16
C ILE A 44 6.20 -4.37 -5.68
N SER A 45 5.49 -5.33 -6.27
CA SER A 45 5.27 -5.43 -7.71
C SER A 45 3.80 -5.68 -8.04
N ASP A 46 3.46 -5.51 -9.31
CA ASP A 46 2.17 -5.98 -9.84
C ASP A 46 2.07 -7.52 -9.65
N ARG A 47 0.86 -8.04 -9.51
CA ARG A 47 0.57 -9.49 -9.48
C ARG A 47 0.51 -10.12 -10.86
N LYS A 48 0.51 -9.31 -11.93
CA LYS A 48 0.58 -9.78 -13.33
C LYS A 48 1.71 -10.77 -13.57
#